data_AF-A0A8G1M5D9-F1
#
_entry.id   AF-A0A8G1M5D9-F1
#
_cell.length_a   1.000
_cell.length_b   1.000
_cell.length_c   1.000
_cell.angle_alpha   90.00
_cell.angle_beta   90.00
_cell.angle_gamma   90.00
#
_symmetry.space_group_name_H-M   'P 1'
#
loop_
_entity.id
_entity.type
_entity.pdbx_description
1 polymer ?
#
loop_
_entity_poly.entity_id
_entity_poly.type
_entity_poly.pdbx_seq_one_letter_code
_entity_poly.pdbx_strand_id
1 'polypeptide(L)' 'MQDTIRLEEDTIERLDAHREEGQTREEFVEELLNIYESTRHIQEGYSE' A
#
# COMPACT_ATOMS: atom_id res chain seq x y z
N MET A 1 -12.18 13.43 -2.34
CA MET A 1 -12.84 12.78 -3.50
C MET A 1 -12.66 11.29 -3.30
N GLN A 2 -13.66 10.47 -3.63
CA GLN A 2 -13.53 9.01 -3.55
C GLN A 2 -13.66 8.47 -4.96
N ASP A 3 -12.65 7.71 -5.39
CA ASP A 3 -12.57 7.08 -6.69
C ASP A 3 -12.50 5.56 -6.47
N THR A 4 -13.14 4.79 -7.35
CA THR A 4 -13.14 3.33 -7.26
C THR A 4 -12.04 2.76 -8.14
N ILE A 5 -11.16 1.95 -7.55
CA ILE A 5 -10.17 1.15 -8.28
C ILE A 5 -10.61 -0.31 -8.34
N ARG A 6 -10.34 -0.98 -9.46
CA ARG A 6 -10.58 -2.41 -9.63
C ARG A 6 -9.26 -3.15 -9.61
N LEU A 7 -9.19 -4.21 -8.80
CA LEU A 7 -8.02 -5.06 -8.65
C LEU A 7 -8.39 -6.49 -9.05
N GLU A 8 -7.39 -7.24 -9.51
CA GLU A 8 -7.54 -8.68 -9.75
C GLU A 8 -7.74 -9.43 -8.43
N GLU A 9 -8.40 -10.58 -8.48
CA GLU A 9 -8.72 -11.39 -7.30
C GLU A 9 -7.47 -11.77 -6.51
N ASP A 10 -6.40 -12.23 -7.16
CA ASP A 10 -5.10 -12.53 -6.54
C ASP A 10 -4.55 -11.34 -5.74
N THR A 11 -4.69 -10.12 -6.28
CA THR A 11 -4.21 -8.92 -5.58
C THR A 11 -5.04 -8.65 -4.33
N ILE A 12 -6.36 -8.84 -4.40
CA ILE A 12 -7.26 -8.71 -3.25
C ILE A 12 -6.93 -9.75 -2.18
N GLU A 13 -6.72 -11.01 -2.57
CA GLU A 13 -6.37 -12.09 -1.65
C GLU A 13 -5.05 -11.79 -0.93
N ARG A 14 -4.05 -11.28 -1.65
CA ARG A 14 -2.79 -10.84 -1.05
C ARG A 14 -2.98 -9.67 -0.08
N LEU A 15 -3.82 -8.69 -0.41
CA LEU A 15 -4.17 -7.59 0.50
C LEU A 15 -4.92 -8.07 1.75
N ASP A 16 -5.76 -9.10 1.64
CA ASP A 16 -6.45 -9.73 2.78
C ASP A 16 -5.51 -10.59 3.63
N ALA A 17 -4.53 -11.26 3.02
CA ALA A 17 -3.57 -12.10 3.74
C ALA A 17 -2.51 -11.32 4.54
N HIS A 18 -2.17 -10.10 4.10
CA HIS A 18 -1.10 -9.30 4.70
C HIS A 18 -1.58 -8.18 5.64
N ARG A 19 -2.88 -7.89 5.68
CA ARG A 19 -3.43 -6.91 6.62
C ARG A 19 -3.47 -7.46 8.04
N GLU A 20 -3.48 -6.54 9.00
CA GLU A 20 -3.65 -6.87 10.41
C GLU A 20 -5.12 -7.20 10.73
N GLU A 21 -5.35 -7.94 11.82
CA GLU A 21 -6.71 -8.29 12.26
C GLU A 21 -7.54 -7.03 12.54
N GLY A 22 -8.69 -6.91 11.89
CA GLY A 22 -9.57 -5.74 12.03
C GLY A 22 -9.17 -4.52 11.19
N GLN A 23 -8.04 -4.57 10.49
CA GLN A 23 -7.60 -3.52 9.57
C GLN A 23 -8.45 -3.52 8.30
N THR A 24 -8.77 -2.33 7.78
CA THR A 24 -9.45 -2.21 6.49
C THR A 24 -8.46 -2.30 5.31
N ARG A 25 -8.98 -2.60 4.11
CA ARG A 25 -8.19 -2.54 2.86
C ARG A 25 -7.58 -1.16 2.63
N GLU A 26 -8.32 -0.10 2.94
CA GLU A 26 -7.89 1.28 2.74
C GLU A 26 -6.73 1.62 3.67
N GLU A 27 -6.84 1.29 4.96
CA GLU A 27 -5.74 1.48 5.93
C GLU A 27 -4.48 0.72 5.53
N PHE A 28 -4.62 -0.53 5.07
CA PHE A 28 -3.46 -1.29 4.62
C PHE A 28 -2.81 -0.69 3.36
N VAL A 29 -3.61 -0.15 2.44
CA VAL A 29 -3.09 0.54 1.24
C VAL A 29 -2.37 1.83 1.62
N GLU A 30 -2.90 2.63 2.54
CA GLU A 30 -2.25 3.85 3.05
C GLU A 30 -0.89 3.53 3.70
N GLU A 31 -0.81 2.45 4.49
CA GLU A 31 0.47 1.99 5.07
C GLU A 31 1.49 1.59 3.99
N LEU A 32 1.04 0.88 2.93
CA LEU A 32 1.92 0.53 1.81
C LEU A 32 2.43 1.76 1.05
N LEU A 33 1.57 2.78 0.88
CA LEU A 33 1.96 4.06 0.28
C LEU A 33 3.00 4.77 1.14
N ASN A 34 2.77 4.88 2.45
CA ASN A 34 3.73 5.46 3.40
C ASN A 34 5.10 4.78 3.33
N ILE A 35 5.13 3.44 3.25
CA ILE A 35 6.37 2.67 3.08
C ILE A 35 7.04 3.00 1.74
N TYR A 36 6.28 3.02 0.65
CA TYR A 36 6.81 3.38 -0.67
C TYR A 36 7.39 4.79 -0.68
N GLU A 37 6.68 5.78 -0.15
CA GLU A 37 7.13 7.17 -0.10
C GLU A 37 8.37 7.34 0.77
N SER A 38 8.41 6.69 1.94
CA SER A 38 9.58 6.67 2.82
C SER A 38 10.79 6.03 2.14
N THR A 39 10.60 4.88 1.48
CA THR A 39 11.70 4.16 0.81
C THR A 39 12.19 4.88 -0.43
N ARG A 40 11.30 5.55 -1.18
CA ARG A 40 11.67 6.42 -2.30
C ARG A 40 12.52 7.60 -1.85
N HIS A 41 12.12 8.27 -0.77
CA HIS A 41 12.87 9.37 -0.20
C HIS A 41 14.30 8.96 0.22
N ILE A 42 14.47 7.74 0.75
CA ILE A 42 15.79 7.19 1.07
C ILE A 42 16.62 6.96 -0.21
N GLN A 43 16.03 6.41 -1.27
CA GLN A 43 16.76 6.12 -2.52
C GLN A 43 17.15 7.38 -3.30
N GLU A 44 16.33 8.44 -3.27
CA GLU A 44 16.64 9.72 -3.90
C GLU A 44 17.83 10.43 -3.23
N GLY A 45 18.02 10.26 -1.92
CA GLY A 45 19.19 10.79 -1.19
C GLY A 45 20.52 10.08 -1.48
N TYR A 46 20.52 8.92 -2.15
CA TYR A 46 21.73 8.20 -2.57
C TYR A 46 22.08 8.43 -4.05
N SER A 47 21.27 9.18 -4.80
CA SER A 47 21.51 9.49 -6.22
C SER A 47 22.06 10.91 -6.48
N GLU A 48 22.53 11.60 -5.42
CA GLU A 48 23.32 12.84 -5.52
C GLU A 48 24.81 12.59 -5.26
#